data_AF-A0AAD7L4N6-F1
#
_entry.id   AF-A0AAD7L4N6-F1
#
_cell.length_a   1.000
_cell.length_b   1.000
_cell.length_c   1.000
_cell.angle_alpha   90.00
_cell.angle_beta   90.00
_cell.angle_gamma   90.00
#
_symmetry.space_group_name_H-M   'P 1'
#
loop_
_entity.id
_entity.type
_entity.pdbx_description
1 polymer ?
#
loop_
_entity_poly.entity_id
_entity_poly.type
_entity_poly.pdbx_seq_one_letter_code
_entity_poly.pdbx_strand_id
1 'polypeptide(L)'
;MSQKTRSLRWKSLRRWWMSFFLLNGVLNIGDSIPWIDFLDLQGYIKRMKALSKKFDRFWEHVLDEHIERSKGAKDYVAKDMVDVLLQLAEDPTLEVKVERHGVKAIIQDLFGGGTDTAVVTIEWAVSELLKNPEILNKATEELDRVIGKERWVEEKDIVNLPYINAIVKETMRLHPVAPMLAPRLSLKDCNVAGYDIPKGTRILVHVWAIGRDPAL
;
A
#
# COMPACT_ATOMS: atom_id res chain seq x y z
N MET A 1 16.30 -22.04 -11.50
CA MET A 1 16.61 -21.42 -10.18
C MET A 1 16.04 -22.30 -9.07
N SER A 2 16.82 -22.67 -8.04
CA SER A 2 16.39 -23.61 -6.98
C SER A 2 15.28 -23.03 -6.07
N GLN A 3 14.33 -23.85 -5.65
CA GLN A 3 13.22 -23.51 -4.74
C GLN A 3 13.73 -22.91 -3.41
N LYS A 4 14.91 -23.35 -2.95
CA LYS A 4 15.57 -22.84 -1.74
C LYS A 4 16.01 -21.38 -1.90
N THR A 5 16.54 -21.02 -3.07
CA THR A 5 16.95 -19.66 -3.44
C THR A 5 15.75 -18.70 -3.53
N ARG A 6 14.62 -19.16 -4.08
CA ARG A 6 13.36 -18.38 -4.10
C ARG A 6 12.84 -18.10 -2.67
N SER A 7 12.91 -19.07 -1.76
CA SER A 7 12.46 -18.88 -0.36
C SER A 7 13.33 -17.88 0.43
N LEU A 8 14.65 -17.87 0.18
CA LEU A 8 15.58 -16.95 0.84
C LEU A 8 15.39 -15.51 0.33
N ARG A 9 15.11 -15.35 -0.97
CA ARG A 9 14.78 -14.05 -1.59
C ARG A 9 13.51 -13.46 -0.96
N TRP A 10 12.47 -14.28 -0.77
CA TRP A 10 11.22 -13.84 -0.15
C TRP A 10 11.39 -13.41 1.31
N LYS A 11 12.08 -14.20 2.14
CA LYS A 11 12.33 -13.85 3.55
C LYS A 11 13.11 -12.53 3.68
N SER A 12 14.04 -12.29 2.77
CA SER A 12 14.84 -11.06 2.73
C SER A 12 14.00 -9.86 2.36
N LEU A 13 13.18 -9.98 1.30
CA LEU A 13 12.25 -8.94 0.85
C LEU A 13 11.26 -8.56 1.96
N ARG A 14 10.64 -9.56 2.62
CA ARG A 14 9.73 -9.31 3.75
C ARG A 14 10.42 -8.55 4.88
N ARG A 15 11.66 -8.91 5.23
CA ARG A 15 12.43 -8.21 6.27
C ARG A 15 12.71 -6.76 5.89
N TRP A 16 13.04 -6.51 4.62
CA TRP A 16 13.24 -5.17 4.10
C TRP A 16 11.95 -4.34 4.17
N TRP A 17 10.81 -4.92 3.81
CA TRP A 17 9.50 -4.28 3.91
C TRP A 17 9.10 -3.90 5.34
N MET A 18 9.22 -4.83 6.29
CA MET A 18 8.97 -4.50 7.70
C MET A 18 9.89 -3.38 8.19
N SER A 19 11.14 -3.34 7.70
CA SER A 19 12.07 -2.27 8.05
C SER A 19 11.69 -0.94 7.39
N PHE A 20 11.13 -0.97 6.18
CA PHE A 20 10.63 0.21 5.48
C PHE A 20 9.47 0.85 6.24
N PHE A 21 8.45 0.07 6.60
CA PHE A 21 7.30 0.60 7.34
C PHE A 21 7.69 1.08 8.73
N LEU A 22 8.58 0.36 9.44
CA LEU A 22 9.12 0.83 10.71
C LEU A 22 9.82 2.19 10.56
N LEU A 23 10.71 2.33 9.56
CA LEU A 23 11.46 3.57 9.36
C LEU A 23 10.57 4.74 8.88
N ASN A 24 9.45 4.46 8.21
CA ASN A 24 8.46 5.50 7.88
C ASN A 24 7.55 5.87 9.07
N GLY A 25 7.37 4.96 10.03
CA GLY A 25 6.49 5.16 11.18
C GLY A 25 7.17 5.72 12.44
N VAL A 26 8.50 5.78 12.47
CA VAL A 26 9.24 6.35 13.62
C VAL A 26 9.16 7.87 13.63
N LEU A 27 9.12 8.44 14.83
CA LEU A 27 9.31 9.87 15.03
C LEU A 27 10.77 10.23 14.78
N ASN A 28 11.03 10.95 13.69
CA ASN A 28 12.32 11.58 13.43
C ASN A 28 12.34 13.00 14.01
N ILE A 29 13.26 13.28 14.92
CA ILE A 29 13.43 14.60 15.55
C ILE A 29 13.75 15.66 14.49
N GLY A 30 14.51 15.31 13.44
CA GLY A 30 14.83 16.22 12.33
C GLY A 30 13.60 16.78 11.62
N ASP A 31 12.52 15.98 11.52
CA ASP A 31 11.26 16.41 10.90
C ASP A 31 10.52 17.47 11.74
N SER A 32 10.75 17.48 13.06
CA SER A 32 10.11 18.39 14.01
C SER A 32 10.97 19.63 14.28
N ILE A 33 12.29 19.48 14.24
CA ILE A 33 13.28 20.54 14.47
C ILE A 33 14.21 20.59 13.25
N PRO A 34 13.83 21.31 12.18
CA PRO A 34 14.56 21.30 10.91
C PRO A 34 16.03 21.71 11.03
N TRP A 35 16.38 22.53 12.02
CA TRP A 35 17.76 23.01 12.24
C TRP A 35 18.75 21.91 12.62
N ILE A 36 18.28 20.75 13.08
CA ILE A 36 19.14 19.61 13.47
C ILE A 36 18.94 18.39 12.57
N ASP A 37 18.14 18.50 11.50
CA ASP A 37 17.86 17.39 10.58
C ASP A 37 19.14 16.80 9.97
N PHE A 38 20.11 17.67 9.62
CA PHE A 38 21.38 17.27 9.03
C PHE A 38 22.22 16.35 9.91
N LEU A 39 21.99 16.34 11.24
CA LEU A 39 22.75 15.51 12.17
C LEU A 39 22.32 14.04 12.13
N ASP A 40 21.09 13.74 11.67
CA ASP A 40 20.51 12.38 11.68
C ASP A 40 20.74 11.70 13.05
N LEU A 41 20.38 12.40 14.15
CA LEU A 41 20.71 11.98 15.53
C LEU A 41 20.27 10.55 15.87
N GLN A 42 19.18 10.09 15.25
CA GLN A 42 18.61 8.75 15.44
C GLN A 42 19.12 7.73 14.39
N GLY A 43 19.86 8.18 13.37
CA GLY A 43 20.40 7.36 12.29
C GLY A 43 19.35 6.81 11.32
N TYR A 44 18.11 7.30 11.38
CA TYR A 44 17.00 6.79 10.59
C TYR A 44 17.16 7.13 9.11
N ILE A 45 17.67 8.32 8.78
CA ILE A 45 17.90 8.73 7.39
C ILE A 45 18.97 7.83 6.76
N LYS A 46 20.09 7.60 7.48
CA LYS A 46 21.15 6.68 7.02
C LYS A 46 20.63 5.25 6.82
N ARG A 47 19.80 4.75 7.74
CA ARG A 47 19.18 3.42 7.62
C ARG A 47 18.23 3.34 6.43
N MET A 48 17.41 4.37 6.20
CA MET A 48 16.51 4.43 5.05
C MET A 48 17.27 4.47 3.74
N LYS A 49 18.35 5.26 3.64
CA LYS A 49 19.24 5.27 2.46
C LYS A 49 19.86 3.91 2.18
N ALA A 50 20.32 3.20 3.22
CA ALA A 50 20.86 1.84 3.07
C ALA A 50 19.80 0.83 2.62
N LEU A 51 18.55 1.00 3.07
CA LEU A 51 17.41 0.17 2.68
C LEU A 51 16.97 0.46 1.23
N SER A 52 16.92 1.73 0.84
CA SER A 52 16.62 2.16 -0.53
C SER A 52 17.56 1.50 -1.56
N LYS A 53 18.87 1.43 -1.29
CA LYS A 53 19.83 0.70 -2.15
C LYS A 53 19.56 -0.80 -2.28
N LYS A 54 18.88 -1.42 -1.31
CA LYS A 54 18.51 -2.84 -1.40
C LYS A 54 17.26 -3.02 -2.27
N PHE A 55 16.25 -2.16 -2.10
CA PHE A 55 15.08 -2.14 -2.96
C PHE A 55 15.43 -1.80 -4.40
N ASP A 56 16.27 -0.78 -4.61
CA ASP A 56 16.72 -0.38 -5.93
C ASP A 56 17.32 -1.55 -6.73
N ARG A 57 18.29 -2.26 -6.14
CA ARG A 57 18.88 -3.46 -6.76
C ARG A 57 17.87 -4.58 -7.01
N PHE A 58 16.89 -4.74 -6.12
CA PHE A 58 15.85 -5.74 -6.30
C PHE A 58 14.94 -5.38 -7.48
N TRP A 59 14.50 -4.13 -7.57
CA TRP A 59 13.66 -3.67 -8.67
C TRP A 59 14.40 -3.65 -10.00
N GLU A 60 15.67 -3.28 -10.03
CA GLU A 60 16.50 -3.44 -11.24
C GLU A 60 16.48 -4.88 -11.75
N HIS A 61 16.71 -5.84 -10.86
CA HIS A 61 16.64 -7.25 -11.22
C HIS A 61 15.24 -7.67 -11.73
N VAL A 62 14.17 -7.16 -11.12
CA VAL A 62 12.80 -7.42 -11.58
C VAL A 62 12.58 -6.84 -12.98
N LEU A 63 13.00 -5.59 -13.23
CA LEU A 63 12.86 -4.96 -14.55
C LEU A 63 13.65 -5.72 -15.62
N ASP A 64 14.87 -6.13 -15.33
CA ASP A 64 15.69 -6.91 -16.27
C ASP A 64 15.01 -8.24 -16.63
N GLU A 65 14.42 -8.94 -15.65
CA GLU A 65 13.66 -10.18 -15.88
C GLU A 65 12.46 -9.96 -16.83
N HIS A 66 11.75 -8.83 -16.71
CA HIS A 66 10.59 -8.51 -17.57
C HIS A 66 11.02 -8.07 -18.97
N ILE A 67 12.11 -7.31 -19.08
CA ILE A 67 12.67 -6.89 -20.39
C ILE A 67 13.16 -8.10 -21.17
N GLU A 68 13.91 -9.00 -20.55
CA GLU A 68 14.39 -10.22 -21.22
C GLU A 68 13.24 -11.14 -21.63
N ARG A 69 12.17 -11.19 -20.82
CA ARG A 69 10.93 -11.91 -21.17
C ARG A 69 10.24 -11.32 -22.40
N SER A 70 10.23 -10.00 -22.53
CA SER A 70 9.61 -9.30 -23.66
C SER A 70 10.37 -9.53 -24.98
N LYS A 71 11.71 -9.44 -24.96
CA LYS A 71 12.56 -9.62 -26.16
C LYS A 71 12.43 -11.00 -26.82
N GLY A 72 12.03 -12.02 -26.07
CA GLY A 72 11.89 -13.39 -26.57
C GLY A 72 10.62 -13.67 -27.38
N ALA A 73 9.69 -12.71 -27.50
CA ALA A 73 8.41 -12.90 -28.17
C ALA A 73 8.15 -11.82 -29.22
N LYS A 74 7.81 -12.25 -30.45
CA LYS A 74 7.21 -11.37 -31.45
C LYS A 74 5.77 -11.09 -31.00
N ASP A 75 5.39 -9.82 -30.88
CA ASP A 75 4.08 -9.37 -30.39
C ASP A 75 3.81 -9.67 -28.90
N TYR A 76 4.79 -9.33 -28.05
CA TYR A 76 4.67 -9.52 -26.60
C TYR A 76 3.48 -8.75 -26.00
N VAL A 77 2.54 -9.49 -25.40
CA VAL A 77 1.41 -8.93 -24.64
C VAL A 77 1.80 -8.82 -23.17
N ALA A 78 1.58 -7.63 -22.59
CA ALA A 78 1.82 -7.37 -21.17
C ALA A 78 1.01 -8.33 -20.28
N LYS A 79 1.69 -8.97 -19.32
CA LYS A 79 1.10 -9.98 -18.42
C LYS A 79 0.82 -9.44 -17.02
N ASP A 80 1.51 -8.38 -16.64
CA ASP A 80 1.42 -7.76 -15.32
C ASP A 80 1.71 -6.26 -15.41
N MET A 81 1.54 -5.56 -14.29
CA MET A 81 1.72 -4.11 -14.22
C MET A 81 3.16 -3.67 -14.56
N VAL A 82 4.17 -4.51 -14.32
CA VAL A 82 5.56 -4.16 -14.64
C VAL A 82 5.74 -4.08 -16.14
N ASP A 83 5.21 -5.05 -16.89
CA ASP A 83 5.21 -5.00 -18.35
C ASP A 83 4.45 -3.79 -18.89
N VAL A 84 3.28 -3.48 -18.33
CA VAL A 84 2.47 -2.33 -18.74
C VAL A 84 3.26 -1.03 -18.56
N LEU A 85 3.92 -0.87 -17.41
CA LEU A 85 4.73 0.32 -17.14
C LEU A 85 5.98 0.40 -18.03
N LEU A 86 6.58 -0.74 -18.37
CA LEU A 86 7.72 -0.78 -19.31
C LEU A 86 7.28 -0.41 -20.73
N GLN A 87 6.15 -0.94 -21.22
CA GLN A 87 5.58 -0.55 -22.52
C GLN A 87 5.22 0.94 -22.54
N LEU A 88 4.64 1.44 -21.45
CA LEU A 88 4.35 2.87 -21.28
C LEU A 88 5.62 3.71 -21.32
N ALA A 89 6.70 3.27 -20.66
CA ALA A 89 7.99 3.98 -20.69
C ALA A 89 8.63 4.07 -22.09
N GLU A 90 8.25 3.18 -23.00
CA GLU A 90 8.70 3.17 -24.41
C GLU A 90 7.83 4.06 -25.31
N ASP A 91 6.65 4.48 -24.86
CA ASP A 91 5.72 5.29 -25.66
C ASP A 91 6.25 6.73 -25.86
N PRO A 92 6.58 7.13 -27.10
CA PRO A 92 7.11 8.46 -27.39
C PRO A 92 6.05 9.56 -27.30
N THR A 93 4.76 9.22 -27.25
CA THR A 93 3.64 10.16 -27.27
C THR A 93 3.28 10.72 -25.89
N LEU A 94 3.87 10.19 -24.83
CA LEU A 94 3.62 10.66 -23.46
C LEU A 94 4.11 12.08 -23.24
N GLU A 95 3.20 12.91 -22.72
CA GLU A 95 3.48 14.30 -22.32
C GLU A 95 4.54 14.36 -21.20
N VAL A 96 4.50 13.39 -20.28
CA VAL A 96 5.53 13.18 -19.25
C VAL A 96 6.12 11.79 -19.44
N LYS A 97 7.39 11.74 -19.83
CA LYS A 97 8.10 10.48 -20.03
C LYS A 97 8.31 9.76 -18.70
N VAL A 98 7.88 8.50 -18.64
CA VAL A 98 8.15 7.62 -17.50
C VAL A 98 9.52 7.01 -17.69
N GLU A 99 10.50 7.53 -16.98
CA GLU A 99 11.84 6.94 -16.99
C GLU A 99 11.89 5.65 -16.16
N ARG A 100 12.94 4.84 -16.37
CA ARG A 100 13.19 3.59 -15.63
C ARG A 100 13.13 3.77 -14.10
N HIS A 101 13.65 4.88 -13.58
CA HIS A 101 13.58 5.16 -12.15
C HIS A 101 12.13 5.40 -11.67
N GLY A 102 11.30 6.03 -12.51
CA GLY A 102 9.87 6.21 -12.29
C GLY A 102 9.11 4.88 -12.29
N VAL A 103 9.44 3.97 -13.23
CA VAL A 103 8.87 2.60 -13.23
C VAL A 103 9.15 1.89 -11.90
N LYS A 104 10.41 1.93 -11.41
CA LYS A 104 10.75 1.34 -10.11
C LYS A 104 9.99 1.99 -8.95
N ALA A 105 9.82 3.30 -8.97
CA ALA A 105 9.08 4.03 -7.95
C ALA A 105 7.60 3.63 -7.91
N ILE A 106 6.94 3.56 -9.07
CA ILE A 106 5.53 3.15 -9.17
C ILE A 106 5.34 1.70 -8.69
N ILE A 107 6.25 0.79 -9.07
CA ILE A 107 6.20 -0.61 -8.61
C ILE A 107 6.38 -0.69 -7.08
N GLN A 108 7.32 0.06 -6.52
CA GLN A 108 7.52 0.15 -5.07
C GLN A 108 6.25 0.64 -4.37
N ASP A 109 5.62 1.69 -4.89
CA ASP A 109 4.40 2.27 -4.32
C ASP A 109 3.22 1.30 -4.40
N LEU A 110 3.02 0.62 -5.55
CA LEU A 110 1.97 -0.38 -5.71
C LEU A 110 2.18 -1.57 -4.75
N PHE A 111 3.42 -2.05 -4.64
CA PHE A 111 3.74 -3.18 -3.76
C PHE A 111 3.53 -2.81 -2.29
N GLY A 112 4.04 -1.65 -1.87
CA GLY A 112 3.89 -1.15 -0.50
C GLY A 112 2.42 -0.89 -0.16
N GLY A 113 1.71 -0.20 -1.05
CA GLY A 113 0.31 0.15 -0.88
C GLY A 113 -0.64 -1.06 -0.85
N GLY A 114 -0.33 -2.12 -1.60
CA GLY A 114 -1.21 -3.31 -1.69
C GLY A 114 -0.91 -4.44 -0.71
N THR A 115 0.24 -4.44 -0.02
CA THR A 115 0.65 -5.56 0.84
C THR A 115 0.20 -5.35 2.30
N ASP A 116 0.87 -4.46 3.04
CA ASP A 116 0.67 -4.35 4.49
C ASP A 116 -0.73 -3.82 4.83
N THR A 117 -1.31 -2.96 3.97
CA THR A 117 -2.65 -2.40 4.19
C THR A 117 -3.74 -3.47 4.13
N ALA A 118 -3.66 -4.37 3.15
CA ALA A 118 -4.59 -5.47 2.97
C ALA A 118 -4.45 -6.49 4.12
N VAL A 119 -3.22 -6.83 4.49
CA VAL A 119 -2.94 -7.76 5.60
C VAL A 119 -3.53 -7.23 6.92
N VAL A 120 -3.28 -5.97 7.26
CA VAL A 120 -3.80 -5.35 8.50
C VAL A 120 -5.33 -5.31 8.49
N THR A 121 -5.94 -4.99 7.35
CA THR A 121 -7.41 -4.96 7.23
C THR A 121 -8.01 -6.36 7.46
N ILE A 122 -7.42 -7.40 6.86
CA ILE A 122 -7.87 -8.79 7.03
C ILE A 122 -7.67 -9.25 8.47
N GLU A 123 -6.52 -8.92 9.09
CA GLU A 123 -6.22 -9.26 10.48
C GLU A 123 -7.28 -8.69 11.44
N TRP A 124 -7.64 -7.42 11.27
CA TRP A 124 -8.71 -6.80 12.05
C TRP A 124 -10.08 -7.39 11.76
N ALA A 125 -10.41 -7.66 10.49
CA ALA A 125 -11.69 -8.27 10.13
C ALA A 125 -11.86 -9.65 10.82
N VAL A 126 -10.84 -10.50 10.75
CA VAL A 126 -10.85 -11.82 11.41
C VAL A 126 -10.91 -11.66 12.92
N SER A 127 -10.16 -10.72 13.50
CA SER A 127 -10.20 -10.43 14.95
C SER A 127 -11.61 -10.03 15.42
N GLU A 128 -12.31 -9.18 14.67
CA GLU A 128 -13.69 -8.78 15.01
C GLU A 128 -14.70 -9.92 14.80
N LEU A 129 -14.56 -10.72 13.75
CA LEU A 129 -15.42 -11.88 13.52
C LEU A 129 -15.29 -12.95 14.62
N LEU A 130 -14.07 -13.21 15.09
CA LEU A 130 -13.82 -14.15 16.18
C LEU A 130 -14.41 -13.69 17.52
N LYS A 131 -14.51 -12.37 17.74
CA LYS A 131 -15.15 -11.79 18.92
C LYS A 131 -16.68 -11.75 18.83
N ASN A 132 -17.24 -11.84 17.62
CA ASN A 132 -18.67 -11.72 17.37
C ASN A 132 -19.19 -12.94 16.57
N PRO A 133 -19.38 -14.11 17.22
CA PRO A 133 -19.77 -15.35 16.54
C PRO A 133 -21.08 -15.24 15.75
N GLU A 134 -22.03 -14.41 16.18
CA GLU A 134 -23.28 -14.19 15.47
C GLU A 134 -23.06 -13.55 14.08
N ILE A 135 -22.14 -12.58 13.99
CA ILE A 135 -21.78 -11.92 12.73
C ILE A 135 -21.08 -12.94 11.81
N LEU A 136 -20.18 -13.76 12.37
CA LEU A 136 -19.53 -14.81 11.61
C LEU A 136 -20.53 -15.81 11.03
N ASN A 137 -21.52 -16.25 11.82
CA ASN A 137 -22.55 -17.17 11.34
C ASN A 137 -23.37 -16.56 10.19
N LYS A 138 -23.79 -15.29 10.31
CA LYS A 138 -24.52 -14.58 9.25
C LYS A 138 -23.68 -14.43 7.96
N ALA A 139 -22.38 -14.19 8.11
CA ALA A 139 -21.45 -14.13 6.98
C ALA A 139 -21.33 -15.50 6.27
N THR A 140 -21.24 -16.58 7.04
CA THR A 140 -21.24 -17.95 6.49
C THR A 140 -22.56 -18.29 5.80
N GLU A 141 -23.71 -17.90 6.38
CA GLU A 141 -25.03 -18.11 5.75
C GLU A 141 -25.16 -17.36 4.42
N GLU A 142 -24.65 -16.12 4.32
CA GLU A 142 -24.62 -15.39 3.05
C GLU A 142 -23.76 -16.12 2.00
N LEU A 143 -22.57 -16.58 2.38
CA LEU A 143 -21.69 -17.33 1.48
C LEU A 143 -22.32 -18.65 1.03
N ASP A 144 -22.90 -19.42 1.96
CA ASP A 144 -23.58 -20.69 1.65
C ASP A 144 -24.76 -20.47 0.68
N ARG A 145 -25.52 -19.39 0.86
CA ARG A 145 -26.67 -19.05 0.00
C ARG A 145 -26.26 -18.60 -1.41
N VAL A 146 -25.22 -17.77 -1.53
CA VAL A 146 -24.85 -17.11 -2.80
C VAL A 146 -23.86 -17.96 -3.61
N ILE A 147 -22.92 -18.62 -2.93
CA ILE A 147 -21.80 -19.35 -3.56
C ILE A 147 -22.04 -20.86 -3.52
N GLY A 148 -22.61 -21.36 -2.42
CA GLY A 148 -22.70 -22.79 -2.14
C GLY A 148 -21.35 -23.38 -1.71
N LYS A 149 -21.24 -24.72 -1.74
CA LYS A 149 -20.07 -25.47 -1.23
C LYS A 149 -19.21 -26.13 -2.31
N GLU A 150 -19.58 -25.97 -3.58
CA GLU A 150 -18.96 -26.70 -4.69
C GLU A 150 -17.85 -25.91 -5.41
N ARG A 151 -17.75 -24.61 -5.16
CA ARG A 151 -16.78 -23.73 -5.82
C ARG A 151 -16.20 -22.67 -4.89
N TRP A 152 -15.08 -22.10 -5.31
CA TRP A 152 -14.49 -20.94 -4.67
C TRP A 152 -15.24 -19.66 -5.05
N VAL A 153 -15.10 -18.64 -4.18
CA VAL A 153 -15.59 -17.28 -4.43
C VAL A 153 -14.79 -16.67 -5.59
N GLU A 154 -15.49 -16.01 -6.51
CA GLU A 154 -14.90 -15.25 -7.61
C GLU A 154 -15.18 -13.75 -7.45
N GLU A 155 -14.36 -12.89 -8.07
CA GLU A 155 -14.52 -11.43 -7.96
C GLU A 155 -15.90 -10.94 -8.40
N LYS A 156 -16.49 -11.58 -9.41
CA LYS A 156 -17.84 -11.25 -9.90
C LYS A 156 -18.94 -11.49 -8.87
N ASP A 157 -18.70 -12.31 -7.86
CA ASP A 157 -19.69 -12.61 -6.82
C ASP A 157 -19.81 -11.50 -5.79
N ILE A 158 -18.81 -10.61 -5.66
CA ILE A 158 -18.74 -9.58 -4.62
C ILE A 158 -19.99 -8.70 -4.59
N VAL A 159 -20.58 -8.41 -5.75
CA VAL A 159 -21.82 -7.62 -5.85
C VAL A 159 -23.03 -8.28 -5.18
N ASN A 160 -22.99 -9.60 -5.02
CA ASN A 160 -24.02 -10.42 -4.39
C ASN A 160 -23.69 -10.76 -2.92
N LEU A 161 -22.61 -10.22 -2.35
CA LEU A 161 -22.17 -10.43 -0.97
C LEU A 161 -22.26 -9.14 -0.14
N PRO A 162 -23.46 -8.54 0.03
CA PRO A 162 -23.60 -7.27 0.73
C PRO A 162 -23.22 -7.33 2.20
N TYR A 163 -23.42 -8.47 2.88
CA TYR A 163 -23.05 -8.62 4.29
C TYR A 163 -21.53 -8.72 4.47
N ILE A 164 -20.83 -9.48 3.62
CA ILE A 164 -19.36 -9.48 3.59
C ILE A 164 -18.82 -8.08 3.31
N ASN A 165 -19.42 -7.36 2.34
CA ASN A 165 -19.03 -5.98 2.05
C ASN A 165 -19.26 -5.04 3.26
N ALA A 166 -20.36 -5.23 4.00
CA ALA A 166 -20.63 -4.49 5.22
C ALA A 166 -19.57 -4.78 6.31
N ILE A 167 -19.14 -6.03 6.47
CA ILE A 167 -18.07 -6.42 7.40
C ILE A 167 -16.76 -5.71 7.05
N VAL A 168 -16.38 -5.68 5.77
CA VAL A 168 -15.15 -4.99 5.33
C VAL A 168 -15.26 -3.49 5.61
N LYS A 169 -16.38 -2.85 5.26
CA LYS A 169 -16.61 -1.42 5.53
C LYS A 169 -16.55 -1.10 7.03
N GLU A 170 -17.19 -1.93 7.85
CA GLU A 170 -17.21 -1.74 9.30
C GLU A 170 -15.84 -1.97 9.93
N THR A 171 -15.09 -2.94 9.41
CA THR A 171 -13.69 -3.15 9.79
C THR A 171 -12.87 -1.91 9.46
N MET A 172 -13.04 -1.29 8.29
CA MET A 172 -12.30 -0.07 7.94
C MET A 172 -12.74 1.16 8.74
N ARG A 173 -14.02 1.24 9.15
CA ARG A 173 -14.53 2.30 10.04
C ARG A 173 -13.92 2.19 11.44
N LEU A 174 -13.90 0.99 12.00
CA LEU A 174 -13.34 0.72 13.33
C LEU A 174 -11.81 0.70 13.29
N HIS A 175 -11.18 0.10 12.30
CA HIS A 175 -9.74 -0.15 12.29
C HIS A 175 -9.09 0.40 11.01
N PRO A 176 -9.13 1.73 10.80
CA PRO A 176 -8.51 2.32 9.62
C PRO A 176 -6.99 2.10 9.65
N VAL A 177 -6.45 1.51 8.59
CA VAL A 177 -5.01 1.20 8.47
C VAL A 177 -4.13 2.43 8.66
N ALA A 178 -4.60 3.60 8.20
CA ALA A 178 -3.95 4.89 8.38
C ALA A 178 -4.87 5.85 9.17
N PRO A 179 -4.84 5.84 10.51
CA PRO A 179 -5.74 6.64 11.37
C PRO A 179 -5.75 8.15 11.10
N MET A 180 -4.64 8.69 10.57
CA MET A 180 -4.46 10.11 10.24
C MET A 180 -4.28 10.38 8.73
N LEU A 181 -4.49 9.35 7.90
CA LEU A 181 -4.17 9.32 6.46
C LEU A 181 -2.72 9.72 6.14
N ALA A 182 -2.39 9.84 4.86
CA ALA A 182 -1.14 10.43 4.42
C ALA A 182 -1.15 11.95 4.68
N PRO A 183 -0.09 12.53 5.25
CA PRO A 183 -0.02 13.97 5.48
C PRO A 183 -0.22 14.77 4.18
N ARG A 184 -1.05 15.80 4.24
CA ARG A 184 -1.23 16.78 3.16
C ARG A 184 -0.42 18.04 3.48
N LEU A 185 -0.09 18.81 2.44
CA LEU A 185 0.60 20.08 2.56
C LEU A 185 -0.19 21.16 1.84
N SER A 186 -0.46 22.29 2.52
CA SER A 186 -1.12 23.42 1.89
C SER A 186 -0.20 24.05 0.82
N LEU A 187 -0.65 24.09 -0.43
CA LEU A 187 0.14 24.61 -1.56
C LEU A 187 0.10 26.15 -1.66
N LYS A 188 -0.93 26.77 -1.07
CA LYS A 188 -1.17 28.21 -1.06
C LYS A 188 -1.98 28.56 0.19
N ASP A 189 -1.92 29.81 0.62
CA ASP A 189 -2.79 30.29 1.70
C ASP A 189 -4.26 30.03 1.33
N CYS A 190 -5.03 29.48 2.26
CA CYS A 190 -6.44 29.17 2.05
C CYS A 190 -7.25 29.35 3.34
N ASN A 191 -8.56 29.51 3.20
CA ASN A 191 -9.49 29.55 4.34
C ASN A 191 -10.34 28.27 4.34
N VAL A 192 -10.44 27.61 5.49
CA VAL A 192 -11.27 26.42 5.68
C VAL A 192 -12.12 26.60 6.93
N ALA A 193 -13.44 26.55 6.76
CA ALA A 193 -14.40 26.74 7.86
C ALA A 193 -14.16 28.01 8.69
N GLY A 194 -13.71 29.10 8.06
CA GLY A 194 -13.40 30.37 8.71
C GLY A 194 -11.98 30.48 9.28
N TYR A 195 -11.17 29.43 9.22
CA TYR A 195 -9.78 29.44 9.68
C TYR A 195 -8.81 29.64 8.52
N ASP A 196 -7.87 30.58 8.69
CA ASP A 196 -6.79 30.79 7.73
C ASP A 196 -5.69 29.72 7.91
N ILE A 197 -5.39 29.02 6.82
CA ILE A 197 -4.37 27.99 6.71
C ILE A 197 -3.26 28.52 5.81
N PRO A 198 -2.10 28.89 6.36
CA PRO A 198 -0.95 29.33 5.58
C PRO A 198 -0.43 28.25 4.62
N LYS A 199 0.21 28.70 3.55
CA LYS A 199 1.02 27.85 2.66
C LYS A 199 2.09 27.13 3.47
N GLY A 200 2.29 25.85 3.18
CA GLY A 200 3.26 25.00 3.85
C GLY A 200 2.75 24.37 5.15
N THR A 201 1.52 24.67 5.59
CA THR A 201 0.92 23.97 6.73
C THR A 201 0.69 22.49 6.41
N ARG A 202 1.19 21.62 7.29
CA ARG A 202 0.94 20.17 7.24
C ARG A 202 -0.44 19.88 7.82
N ILE A 203 -1.25 19.14 7.08
CA ILE A 203 -2.63 18.79 7.43
C ILE A 203 -2.72 17.27 7.60
N LEU A 204 -3.32 16.84 8.71
CA LEU A 204 -3.58 15.44 9.01
C LEU A 204 -5.08 15.25 9.20
N VAL A 205 -5.66 14.24 8.57
CA VAL A 205 -7.10 13.98 8.63
C VAL A 205 -7.35 12.83 9.59
N HIS A 206 -7.92 13.11 10.75
CA HIS A 206 -8.11 12.12 11.82
C HIS A 206 -9.31 11.20 11.56
N VAL A 207 -9.20 10.34 10.55
CA VAL A 207 -10.28 9.43 10.14
C VAL A 207 -10.69 8.44 11.22
N TRP A 208 -9.78 8.10 12.15
CA TRP A 208 -10.13 7.26 13.30
C TRP A 208 -11.15 7.91 14.22
N ALA A 209 -11.03 9.22 14.46
CA ALA A 209 -11.99 9.98 15.26
C ALA A 209 -13.31 10.17 14.50
N ILE A 210 -13.24 10.54 13.22
CA ILE A 210 -14.43 10.68 12.36
C ILE A 210 -15.23 9.39 12.34
N GLY A 211 -14.57 8.25 12.14
CA GLY A 211 -15.23 6.94 12.12
C GLY A 211 -15.85 6.51 13.44
N ARG A 212 -15.59 7.22 14.56
CA ARG A 212 -16.08 6.91 15.92
C ARG A 212 -16.93 7.99 16.54
N ASP A 213 -17.15 9.09 15.83
CA ASP A 213 -17.98 10.17 16.33
C ASP A 213 -19.44 9.69 16.41
N PRO A 214 -20.07 9.65 17.61
CA PRO A 214 -21.45 9.22 17.75
C PRO A 214 -22.46 10.25 17.21
N ALA A 215 -22.02 11.47 16.88
CA ALA A 215 -22.87 12.52 16.34
C ALA A 215 -22.92 12.54 14.80
N LEU A 216 -22.12 11.71 14.11
CA LEU A 216 -22.12 11.49 12.66
C LEU A 216 -22.86 10.20 12.31
#